data_AF-A0A920RJA1-F1
#
_entry.id   AF-A0A920RJA1-F1
#
_cell.length_a   1.000
_cell.length_b   1.000
_cell.length_c   1.000
_cell.angle_alpha   90.00
_cell.angle_beta   90.00
_cell.angle_gamma   90.00
#
_symmetry.space_group_name_H-M   'P 1'
#
loop_
_entity.id
_entity.type
_entity.pdbx_description
1 polymer ?
#
loop_
_entity_poly.entity_id
_entity_poly.type
_entity_poly.pdbx_seq_one_letter_code
_entity_poly.pdbx_strand_id
1 'polypeptide(L)'
;MLDETLVLCLTEHGRTPKAERRGDSLDGRGHWSKAYSCMFAGAGIREGNVIGKTDRDAAYVVDDPVSPNDVLHTIYHLLGINSHRLIPDRLGRPLPLVADGEIVSDLLA
;
A
#
# COMPACT_ATOMS: atom_id res chain seq x y z
N MET A 1 7.87 6.01 22.49
CA MET A 1 8.36 4.93 21.57
C MET A 1 7.59 4.99 20.26
N LEU A 2 6.26 4.82 20.27
CA LEU A 2 5.45 4.91 19.03
C LEU A 2 5.31 6.34 18.50
N ASP A 3 5.56 7.39 19.29
CA ASP A 3 5.48 8.78 18.82
C ASP A 3 6.44 9.10 17.66
N GLU A 4 7.58 8.40 17.60
CA GLU A 4 8.64 8.56 16.59
C GLU A 4 8.97 7.26 15.85
N THR A 5 8.24 6.17 16.11
CA THR A 5 8.45 4.86 15.47
C THR A 5 7.26 4.51 14.59
N LEU A 6 7.50 4.34 13.29
CA LEU A 6 6.52 3.82 12.34
C LEU A 6 6.58 2.28 12.31
N VAL A 7 5.45 1.63 12.58
CA VAL A 7 5.28 0.18 12.43
C VAL A 7 4.41 -0.10 11.22
N LEU A 8 4.90 -0.95 10.32
CA LEU A 8 4.26 -1.30 9.06
C LEU A 8 4.05 -2.82 8.98
N CYS A 9 2.83 -3.25 8.69
CA CYS A 9 2.54 -4.60 8.25
C CYS A 9 1.96 -4.51 6.84
N LEU A 10 2.82 -4.78 5.85
CA LEU A 10 2.49 -4.64 4.44
C LEU A 10 2.28 -6.00 3.78
N THR A 11 1.55 -5.98 2.67
CA THR A 11 1.47 -7.09 1.73
C THR A 11 1.66 -6.55 0.31
N GLU A 12 2.09 -7.43 -0.60
CA GLU A 12 2.27 -7.08 -2.01
C GLU A 12 1.05 -7.50 -2.86
N HIS A 13 0.26 -8.45 -2.37
CA HIS A 13 -0.92 -8.97 -3.05
C HIS A 13 -1.94 -9.58 -2.10
N GLY A 14 -3.19 -9.62 -2.55
CA GLY A 14 -4.28 -10.37 -1.94
C GLY A 14 -4.46 -11.73 -2.60
N ARG A 15 -5.61 -12.34 -2.35
CA ARG A 15 -5.96 -13.65 -2.92
C ARG A 15 -7.26 -13.54 -3.71
N THR A 16 -7.40 -14.33 -4.76
CA THR A 16 -8.66 -14.35 -5.51
C THR A 16 -9.81 -14.71 -4.56
N PRO A 17 -10.98 -14.05 -4.66
CA PRO A 17 -12.09 -14.30 -3.75
C PRO A 17 -12.58 -15.74 -3.70
N LYS A 18 -12.46 -16.43 -4.84
CA LYS A 18 -12.91 -17.81 -5.03
C LYS A 18 -11.73 -18.76 -5.04
N ALA A 19 -11.96 -19.97 -4.56
CA ALA A 19 -10.99 -21.05 -4.69
C ALA A 19 -10.75 -21.37 -6.18
N GLU A 20 -9.49 -21.66 -6.51
CA GLU A 20 -9.06 -22.05 -7.84
C GLU A 20 -8.75 -23.54 -7.87
N ARG A 21 -9.12 -24.18 -8.97
CA ARG A 21 -8.76 -25.58 -9.22
C ARG A 21 -7.32 -25.66 -9.66
N ARG A 22 -6.50 -26.45 -8.96
CA ARG A 22 -5.13 -26.78 -9.35
C ARG A 22 -5.00 -28.30 -9.44
N GLY A 23 -4.96 -28.82 -10.67
CA GLY A 23 -5.06 -30.25 -10.92
C GLY A 23 -6.41 -30.80 -10.45
N ASP A 24 -6.37 -31.87 -9.67
CA ASP A 24 -7.58 -32.54 -9.17
C ASP A 24 -8.15 -31.91 -7.89
N SER A 25 -7.42 -30.99 -7.25
CA SER A 25 -7.80 -30.33 -6.00
C SER A 25 -8.41 -28.94 -6.20
N LEU A 26 -9.32 -28.56 -5.29
CA LEU A 26 -9.93 -27.22 -5.18
C LEU A 26 -9.59 -26.62 -3.80
N ASP A 27 -8.30 -26.43 -3.53
CA ASP A 27 -7.78 -26.09 -2.20
C ASP A 27 -6.87 -24.85 -2.16
N GLY A 28 -6.82 -24.06 -3.24
CA GLY A 28 -6.00 -22.85 -3.32
C GLY A 28 -6.77 -21.58 -3.69
N ARG A 29 -6.14 -20.42 -3.46
CA ARG A 29 -6.55 -19.12 -4.05
C ARG A 29 -5.37 -18.52 -4.81
N GLY A 30 -5.66 -17.94 -5.98
CA GLY A 30 -4.67 -17.32 -6.84
C GLY A 30 -4.09 -16.03 -6.26
N HIS A 31 -3.03 -15.54 -6.88
CA HIS A 31 -2.49 -14.20 -6.62
C HIS A 31 -3.48 -13.15 -7.11
N TRP A 32 -3.79 -12.15 -6.29
CA TRP A 32 -4.71 -11.10 -6.67
C TRP A 32 -4.22 -9.71 -6.23
N SER A 33 -3.63 -8.96 -7.16
CA SER A 33 -3.08 -7.62 -6.88
C SER A 33 -4.11 -6.49 -6.90
N LYS A 34 -5.39 -6.80 -7.13
CA LYS A 34 -6.46 -5.80 -7.27
C LYS A 34 -7.04 -5.33 -5.95
N ALA A 35 -6.84 -6.07 -4.86
CA ALA A 35 -7.27 -5.70 -3.52
C ALA A 35 -6.44 -6.44 -2.48
N TYR A 36 -5.93 -5.70 -1.49
CA TYR A 36 -5.24 -6.21 -0.31
C TYR A 36 -5.21 -5.12 0.77
N SER A 37 -4.78 -5.50 1.98
CA SER A 37 -4.80 -4.61 3.14
C SER A 37 -3.41 -4.47 3.74
N CYS A 38 -3.11 -3.28 4.22
CA CYS A 38 -1.90 -2.94 4.96
C CYS A 38 -2.29 -2.33 6.31
N MET A 39 -1.44 -2.46 7.32
CA MET A 39 -1.65 -1.88 8.65
C MET A 39 -0.47 -0.98 9.02
N PHE A 40 -0.79 0.19 9.59
CA PHE A 40 0.14 1.24 9.97
C PHE A 40 -0.12 1.62 11.43
N ALA A 41 0.94 1.93 12.18
CA ALA A 41 0.82 2.45 13.54
C ALA A 41 2.04 3.30 13.92
N GLY A 42 1.83 4.28 14.81
CA GLY A 42 2.88 5.17 15.32
C GLY A 42 3.30 6.26 14.33
N ALA A 43 4.31 7.05 14.70
CA ALA A 43 4.91 8.13 13.92
C ALA A 43 3.89 9.04 13.20
N GLY A 44 2.87 9.52 13.92
CA GLY A 44 1.88 10.45 13.36
C GLY A 44 0.78 9.81 12.50
N ILE A 45 0.65 8.47 12.50
CA ILE A 45 -0.50 7.78 11.90
C ILE A 45 -1.75 7.98 12.77
N ARG A 46 -2.89 8.29 12.14
CA ARG A 46 -4.19 8.46 12.80
C ARG A 46 -4.69 7.13 13.38
N GLU A 47 -5.06 7.15 14.66
CA GLU A 47 -5.57 5.97 15.35
C GLU A 47 -7.01 5.63 14.94
N GLY A 48 -7.34 4.33 14.95
CA GLY A 48 -8.71 3.83 14.77
C GLY A 48 -9.31 4.08 13.37
N ASN A 49 -8.49 4.45 12.39
CA ASN A 49 -8.96 4.75 11.04
C ASN A 49 -8.94 3.51 10.12
N VAL A 50 -9.91 3.44 9.21
CA VAL A 50 -9.97 2.44 8.13
C VAL A 50 -10.20 3.21 6.83
N ILE A 51 -9.28 3.03 5.88
CA ILE A 51 -9.30 3.72 4.58
C ILE A 51 -9.57 2.70 3.49
N GLY A 52 -10.49 3.07 2.61
CA GLY A 52 -10.87 2.26 1.46
C GLY A 52 -11.88 1.17 1.77
N LYS A 53 -12.50 0.68 0.71
CA LYS A 53 -13.53 -0.36 0.79
C LYS A 53 -13.46 -1.24 -0.44
N THR A 54 -13.67 -2.54 -0.27
CA THR A 54 -13.81 -3.48 -1.37
C THR A 54 -15.27 -3.73 -1.75
N ASP A 55 -15.49 -4.32 -2.92
CA ASP A 55 -16.80 -4.87 -3.27
C ASP A 55 -17.23 -5.99 -2.29
N ARG A 56 -18.49 -6.43 -2.44
CA ARG A 56 -19.09 -7.48 -1.60
C ARG A 56 -18.34 -8.82 -1.61
N ASP A 57 -17.52 -9.06 -2.63
CA ASP A 57 -16.78 -10.31 -2.79
C ASP A 57 -15.30 -10.14 -2.39
N ALA A 58 -14.91 -8.95 -1.90
CA ALA A 58 -13.53 -8.57 -1.62
C ALA A 58 -12.58 -8.69 -2.83
N ALA A 59 -13.10 -8.53 -4.05
CA ALA A 59 -12.34 -8.68 -5.28
C ALA A 59 -11.67 -7.37 -5.72
N TYR A 60 -12.39 -6.27 -5.72
CA TYR A 60 -11.88 -4.97 -6.18
C TYR A 60 -12.09 -3.91 -5.12
N VAL A 61 -11.16 -2.95 -5.04
CA VAL A 61 -11.37 -1.72 -4.25
C VAL A 61 -12.37 -0.82 -5.00
N VAL A 62 -13.41 -0.38 -4.31
CA VAL A 62 -14.53 0.41 -4.87
C VAL A 62 -14.66 1.79 -4.25
N ASP A 63 -13.93 2.07 -3.17
CA ASP A 63 -13.91 3.36 -2.48
C ASP A 63 -12.50 3.64 -1.94
N ASP A 64 -12.09 4.91 -1.96
CA ASP A 64 -10.78 5.42 -1.55
C ASP A 64 -9.59 4.49 -1.87
N PRO A 65 -9.30 4.24 -3.17
CA PRO A 65 -8.20 3.36 -3.56
C PRO A 65 -6.85 3.95 -3.19
N VAL A 66 -6.03 3.14 -2.53
CA VAL A 66 -4.64 3.46 -2.17
C VAL A 66 -3.71 2.56 -2.98
N SER A 67 -2.80 3.17 -3.73
CA SER A 67 -1.76 2.47 -4.51
C SER A 67 -0.51 2.20 -3.67
N PRO A 68 0.38 1.27 -4.10
CA PRO A 68 1.68 1.08 -3.47
C PRO A 68 2.52 2.35 -3.41
N ASN A 69 2.38 3.22 -4.42
CA ASN A 69 3.15 4.45 -4.45
C ASN A 69 2.62 5.45 -3.43
N ASP A 70 1.30 5.56 -3.22
CA ASP A 70 0.72 6.44 -2.20
C ASP A 70 1.22 6.06 -0.80
N VAL A 71 1.32 4.74 -0.54
CA VAL A 71 1.95 4.20 0.67
C VAL A 71 3.40 4.67 0.80
N LEU A 72 4.21 4.58 -0.26
CA LEU A 72 5.60 5.03 -0.28
C LEU A 72 5.74 6.53 -0.06
N HIS A 73 4.90 7.35 -0.72
CA HIS A 73 4.82 8.79 -0.51
C HIS A 73 4.55 9.12 0.96
N THR A 74 3.61 8.41 1.59
CA THR A 74 3.24 8.63 2.99
C THR A 74 4.35 8.22 3.96
N ILE A 75 5.01 7.07 3.71
CA ILE A 75 6.16 6.63 4.53
C ILE A 75 7.31 7.65 4.43
N TYR A 76 7.65 8.11 3.23
CA TYR A 76 8.71 9.09 3.04
C TYR A 76 8.38 10.44 3.65
N HIS A 77 7.12 10.87 3.58
CA HIS A 77 6.66 12.06 4.28
C HIS A 77 6.94 11.97 5.79
N LEU A 78 6.58 10.85 6.44
CA LEU A 78 6.83 10.63 7.87
C LEU A 78 8.31 10.55 8.22
N LEU A 79 9.16 10.12 7.29
CA LEU A 79 10.62 10.11 7.44
C LEU A 79 11.29 11.45 7.11
N GLY A 80 10.53 12.47 6.69
CA GLY A 80 11.09 13.77 6.26
C GLY A 80 11.84 13.70 4.92
N ILE A 81 11.58 12.68 4.10
CA ILE A 81 12.19 12.49 2.78
C ILE A 81 11.24 13.07 1.72
N ASN A 82 11.75 13.98 0.87
CA ASN A 82 10.99 14.43 -0.29
C ASN A 82 10.86 13.30 -1.34
N SER A 83 9.70 12.66 -1.37
CA SER A 83 9.34 11.56 -2.29
C SER A 83 9.27 11.97 -3.77
N HIS A 84 9.04 13.26 -4.07
CA HIS A 84 8.95 13.77 -5.45
C HIS A 84 10.31 14.13 -6.04
N ARG A 85 11.41 13.92 -5.30
CA ARG A 85 12.74 14.21 -5.82
C ARG A 85 13.11 13.25 -6.95
N LEU A 86 13.98 13.73 -7.84
CA LEU A 86 14.62 12.90 -8.84
C LEU A 86 15.94 12.32 -8.29
N ILE A 87 16.23 11.08 -8.63
CA ILE A 87 17.48 10.38 -8.36
C ILE A 87 18.12 9.93 -9.68
N PRO A 88 19.45 10.03 -9.82
CA PRO A 88 20.11 9.60 -11.05
C PRO A 88 20.18 8.07 -11.14
N ASP A 89 19.97 7.53 -12.34
CA ASP A 89 20.28 6.13 -12.65
C ASP A 89 21.79 5.92 -12.92
N ARG A 90 22.18 4.70 -13.33
CA ARG A 90 23.57 4.35 -13.64
C ARG A 90 24.19 5.14 -14.80
N LEU A 91 23.36 5.75 -15.65
CA LEU A 91 23.77 6.58 -16.79
C LEU A 91 23.58 8.08 -16.49
N GLY A 92 23.23 8.44 -15.25
CA GLY A 92 22.96 9.82 -14.84
C GLY A 92 21.60 10.36 -15.28
N ARG A 93 20.69 9.52 -15.80
CA ARG A 93 19.34 9.96 -16.19
C ARG A 93 18.51 10.20 -14.93
N PRO A 94 17.77 11.32 -14.82
CA PRO A 94 16.92 11.56 -13.66
C PRO A 94 15.70 10.64 -13.70
N LEU A 95 15.49 9.89 -12.62
CA LEU A 95 14.31 9.06 -12.39
C LEU A 95 13.59 9.55 -11.14
N PRO A 96 12.25 9.52 -11.10
CA PRO A 96 11.52 9.84 -9.88
C PRO A 96 11.87 8.83 -8.77
N LEU A 97 12.06 9.33 -7.55
CA LEU A 97 12.28 8.47 -6.37
C LEU A 97 11.05 7.60 -6.09
N VAL A 98 9.86 8.20 -6.20
CA VAL A 98 8.56 7.51 -6.28
C VAL A 98 7.84 8.07 -7.50
N ALA A 99 7.35 7.20 -8.37
CA ALA A 99 6.93 7.58 -9.72
C ALA A 99 5.64 8.42 -9.74
N ASP A 100 4.53 7.81 -9.33
CA ASP A 100 3.18 8.39 -9.34
C ASP A 100 2.59 8.33 -7.93
N GLY A 101 1.42 8.93 -7.70
CA GLY A 101 0.71 8.84 -6.43
C GLY A 101 0.96 10.03 -5.52
N GLU A 102 0.29 10.04 -4.38
CA GLU A 102 0.23 11.15 -3.45
C GLU A 102 0.23 10.66 -1.99
N ILE A 103 0.49 11.56 -1.06
CA ILE A 103 0.39 11.25 0.37
C ILE A 103 -1.06 10.93 0.73
N VAL A 104 -1.29 9.82 1.42
CA VAL A 104 -2.60 9.43 1.95
C VAL A 104 -2.88 10.27 3.19
N SER A 105 -3.38 11.49 3.00
CA SER A 105 -3.62 12.45 4.08
C SER A 105 -4.54 11.93 5.19
N ASP A 106 -5.54 11.11 4.84
CA ASP A 106 -6.45 10.50 5.82
C ASP A 106 -5.77 9.49 6.75
N LEU A 107 -4.59 8.98 6.38
CA LEU A 107 -3.80 8.09 7.22
C LEU A 107 -3.06 8.84 8.33
N LEU A 108 -2.92 10.16 8.21
CA LEU A 108 -2.15 11.01 9.13
C LEU A 108 -3.02 11.68 10.20
N ALA A 109 -2.45 11.85 11.39
CA ALA A 109 -3.09 12.46 12.56
C ALA A 109 -3.19 13.99 12.48
#